data_AF-A0AAV3VXQ6-F1
#
_entry.id   AF-A0AAV3VXQ6-F1
#
_cell.length_a   1.000
_cell.length_b   1.000
_cell.length_c   1.000
_cell.angle_alpha   90.00
_cell.angle_beta   90.00
_cell.angle_gamma   90.00
#
_symmetry.space_group_name_H-M   'P 1'
#
loop_
_entity.id
_entity.type
_entity.pdbx_description
1 polymer ?
#
loop_
_entity_poly.entity_id
_entity_poly.type
_entity_poly.pdbx_seq_one_letter_code
_entity_poly.pdbx_strand_id
1 'polypeptide(L)'
;MDLLTVNGTRLQEREDIDLEREAYEQEYFWNRIMAEHAKFLRGLLDPTEDELINMSNNFGREFDKLTMEAREAMNQSVTLSKVTDDSYKATLAIGKFKEQGTVGLLECKIKSIIVPLLGDHILREANHYLRLLKIFKRVGELE
;
A
#
# COMPACT_ATOMS: atom_id res chain seq x y z
N MET A 1 -15.97 11.90 0.10
CA MET A 1 -16.66 10.64 0.45
C MET A 1 -15.59 9.58 0.38
N ASP A 2 -15.23 8.98 1.51
CA ASP A 2 -14.09 8.07 1.56
C ASP A 2 -14.43 6.76 0.82
N LEU A 3 -13.43 6.09 0.24
CA LEU A 3 -13.61 4.87 -0.55
C LEU A 3 -14.41 3.77 0.18
N LEU A 4 -14.33 3.74 1.52
CA LEU A 4 -15.15 2.85 2.36
C LEU A 4 -16.65 3.15 2.28
N THR A 5 -17.05 4.43 2.26
CA THR A 5 -18.46 4.82 2.11
C THR A 5 -18.95 4.53 0.69
N VAL A 6 -18.11 4.80 -0.32
CA VAL A 6 -18.45 4.56 -1.72
C VAL A 6 -18.66 3.07 -1.98
N ASN A 7 -17.73 2.20 -1.55
CA ASN A 7 -17.86 0.76 -1.75
C ASN A 7 -19.04 0.14 -0.98
N GLY A 8 -19.37 0.67 0.21
CA GLY A 8 -20.55 0.23 0.97
C GLY A 8 -21.87 0.48 0.23
N THR A 9 -22.02 1.65 -0.38
CA THR A 9 -23.21 1.99 -1.19
C THR A 9 -23.30 1.14 -2.46
N ARG A 10 -22.19 1.00 -3.19
CA ARG A 10 -22.12 0.18 -4.43
C ARG A 10 -22.55 -1.28 -4.18
N LEU A 11 -22.13 -1.86 -3.06
CA LEU A 11 -22.53 -3.22 -2.65
C LEU A 11 -24.02 -3.31 -2.31
N GLN A 12 -24.59 -2.31 -1.63
CA GLN A 12 -26.03 -2.27 -1.31
C GLN A 12 -26.88 -2.14 -2.57
N GLU A 13 -26.40 -1.35 -3.53
CA GLU A 13 -27.07 -1.09 -4.81
C GLU A 13 -26.86 -2.23 -5.83
N ARG A 14 -25.99 -3.20 -5.53
CA ARG A 14 -25.61 -4.31 -6.43
C ARG A 14 -25.14 -3.82 -7.79
N GLU A 15 -24.36 -2.74 -7.80
CA GLU A 15 -23.78 -2.23 -9.03
C GLU A 15 -22.86 -3.28 -9.67
N ASP A 16 -22.94 -3.41 -11.00
CA ASP A 16 -21.98 -4.21 -11.76
C ASP A 16 -20.59 -3.58 -11.67
N ILE A 17 -19.60 -4.39 -11.34
CA ILE A 17 -18.21 -3.94 -11.12
C ILE A 17 -17.44 -4.08 -12.43
N ASP A 18 -17.04 -2.95 -12.99
CA ASP A 18 -15.98 -2.88 -14.00
C ASP A 18 -14.64 -3.22 -13.33
N LEU A 19 -14.14 -4.43 -13.60
CA LEU A 19 -12.93 -4.96 -12.97
C LEU A 19 -11.66 -4.19 -13.36
N GLU A 20 -11.62 -3.62 -14.56
CA GLU A 20 -10.46 -2.85 -15.02
C GLU A 20 -10.43 -1.51 -14.28
N ARG A 21 -11.55 -0.77 -14.30
CA ARG A 21 -11.69 0.50 -13.58
C ARG A 21 -11.42 0.34 -12.08
N GLU A 22 -11.97 -0.72 -11.48
CA GLU A 22 -11.74 -1.02 -10.06
C GLU A 22 -10.27 -1.29 -9.76
N ALA A 23 -9.54 -1.98 -10.66
CA ALA A 23 -8.12 -2.23 -10.48
C ALA A 23 -7.31 -0.92 -10.41
N TYR A 24 -7.57 0.03 -11.30
CA TYR A 24 -6.91 1.34 -11.24
C TYR A 24 -7.22 2.10 -9.95
N GLU A 25 -8.50 2.18 -9.57
CA GLU A 25 -8.93 2.93 -8.38
C GLU A 25 -8.34 2.35 -7.09
N GLN A 26 -8.35 1.02 -6.98
CA GLN A 26 -7.76 0.33 -5.84
C GLN A 26 -6.24 0.46 -5.81
N GLU A 27 -5.56 0.36 -6.95
CA GLU A 27 -4.11 0.49 -7.00
C GLU A 27 -3.65 1.91 -6.60
N TYR A 28 -4.31 2.94 -7.12
CA TYR A 28 -4.09 4.32 -6.70
C TYR A 28 -4.32 4.50 -5.19
N PHE A 29 -5.43 3.97 -4.66
CA PHE A 29 -5.76 4.08 -3.25
C PHE A 29 -4.71 3.42 -2.37
N TRP A 30 -4.39 2.16 -2.63
CA TRP A 30 -3.50 1.39 -1.77
C TRP A 30 -2.04 1.84 -1.89
N ASN A 31 -1.59 2.29 -3.07
CA ASN A 31 -0.27 2.93 -3.20
C ASN A 31 -0.18 4.17 -2.30
N ARG A 32 -1.22 5.01 -2.29
CA ARG A 32 -1.27 6.18 -1.40
C ARG A 32 -1.23 5.79 0.07
N ILE A 33 -2.02 4.79 0.47
CA ILE A 33 -2.03 4.27 1.84
C ILE A 33 -0.66 3.71 2.24
N MET A 34 0.04 2.99 1.35
CA MET A 34 1.40 2.50 1.64
C MET A 34 2.42 3.65 1.77
N ALA A 35 2.28 4.72 0.99
CA ALA A 35 3.10 5.93 1.15
C ALA A 35 2.87 6.61 2.51
N GLU A 36 1.60 6.79 2.89
CA GLU A 36 1.21 7.35 4.18
C GLU A 36 1.72 6.50 5.35
N HIS A 37 1.63 5.17 5.22
CA HIS A 37 2.18 4.22 6.18
C HIS A 37 3.67 4.41 6.42
N ALA A 38 4.44 4.52 5.35
CA ALA A 38 5.87 4.73 5.44
C ALA A 38 6.20 6.08 6.10
N LYS A 39 5.45 7.14 5.76
CA LYS A 39 5.65 8.50 6.31
C LYS A 39 5.32 8.59 7.80
N PHE A 40 4.25 7.94 8.26
CA PHE A 40 3.93 7.97 9.68
C PHE A 40 4.90 7.07 10.47
N LEU A 41 5.31 5.90 9.95
CA LEU A 41 6.32 5.06 10.62
C LEU A 41 7.59 5.87 10.86
N ARG A 42 8.08 6.57 9.84
CA ARG A 42 9.19 7.53 9.95
C ARG A 42 8.98 8.57 11.06
N GLY A 43 7.75 9.07 11.22
CA GLY A 43 7.41 10.10 12.20
C GLY A 43 7.20 9.58 13.63
N LEU A 44 7.02 8.28 13.82
CA LEU A 44 6.79 7.65 15.13
C LEU A 44 8.02 6.90 15.68
N LEU A 45 9.04 6.67 14.85
CA LEU A 45 10.34 6.16 15.28
C LEU A 45 11.06 7.17 16.16
N ASP A 46 11.84 6.67 17.12
CA ASP A 46 12.75 7.52 17.88
C ASP A 46 13.80 8.13 16.93
N PRO A 47 14.17 9.42 17.09
CA PRO A 47 15.16 10.05 16.22
C PRO A 47 16.53 9.39 16.18
N THR A 48 16.85 8.47 17.10
CA THR A 48 18.09 7.68 17.07
C THR A 48 18.03 6.46 16.13
N GLU A 49 16.87 6.12 15.57
CA GLU A 49 16.67 5.01 14.64
C GLU A 49 16.93 5.42 13.17
N ASP A 50 18.11 5.99 12.90
CA ASP A 50 18.45 6.61 11.60
C ASP A 50 18.23 5.68 10.39
N GLU A 51 18.62 4.40 10.51
CA GLU A 51 18.47 3.43 9.43
C GLU A 51 16.99 3.16 9.11
N LEU A 52 16.16 2.96 10.13
CA LEU A 52 14.73 2.71 9.98
C LEU A 52 13.99 3.95 9.45
N ILE A 53 14.40 5.14 9.88
CA ILE A 53 13.90 6.42 9.36
C ILE A 53 14.21 6.55 7.88
N ASN A 54 15.44 6.26 7.46
CA ASN A 54 15.86 6.33 6.07
C ASN A 54 15.12 5.31 5.20
N MET A 55 14.99 4.06 5.67
CA MET A 55 14.21 3.04 4.98
C MET A 55 12.74 3.46 4.82
N SER A 56 12.10 3.92 5.89
CA SER A 56 10.72 4.41 5.87
C SER A 56 10.56 5.59 4.89
N ASN A 57 11.53 6.51 4.87
CA ASN A 57 11.51 7.65 3.95
C ASN A 57 11.66 7.20 2.47
N ASN A 58 12.46 6.17 2.20
CA ASN A 58 12.64 5.61 0.86
C ASN A 58 11.35 4.96 0.36
N PHE A 59 10.70 4.13 1.19
CA PHE A 59 9.38 3.57 0.86
C PHE A 59 8.33 4.65 0.62
N GLY A 60 8.31 5.71 1.43
CA GLY A 60 7.41 6.83 1.23
C GLY A 60 7.56 7.47 -0.15
N ARG A 61 8.80 7.70 -0.61
CA ARG A 61 9.06 8.26 -1.95
C ARG A 61 8.71 7.29 -3.07
N GLU A 62 8.99 6.01 -2.89
CA GLU A 62 8.68 4.97 -3.87
C GLU A 62 7.16 4.87 -4.08
N PHE A 63 6.38 4.81 -3.00
CA PHE A 63 4.93 4.73 -3.10
C PHE A 63 4.28 6.05 -3.53
N ASP A 64 4.86 7.22 -3.24
CA ASP A 64 4.40 8.49 -3.81
C ASP A 64 4.51 8.46 -5.35
N LYS A 65 5.63 7.93 -5.87
CA LYS A 65 5.83 7.76 -7.31
C LYS A 65 4.82 6.77 -7.89
N LEU A 66 4.65 5.59 -7.28
CA LEU A 66 3.69 4.57 -7.74
C LEU A 66 2.24 5.08 -7.70
N THR A 67 1.90 5.94 -6.72
CA THR A 67 0.59 6.59 -6.64
C THR A 67 0.36 7.52 -7.84
N MET A 68 1.38 8.29 -8.23
CA MET A 68 1.30 9.13 -9.42
C MET A 68 1.17 8.30 -10.70
N GLU A 69 1.98 7.25 -10.85
CA GLU A 69 1.94 6.37 -12.02
C GLU A 69 0.57 5.66 -12.14
N ALA A 70 -0.02 5.20 -11.04
CA ALA A 70 -1.37 4.63 -11.04
C ALA A 70 -2.43 5.65 -11.46
N ARG A 71 -2.30 6.91 -11.03
CA ARG A 71 -3.18 8.02 -11.45
C ARG A 71 -3.04 8.35 -12.93
N GLU A 72 -1.83 8.27 -13.48
CA GLU A 72 -1.56 8.49 -14.91
C GLU A 72 -2.09 7.34 -15.77
N ALA A 73 -2.02 6.11 -15.25
CA ALA A 73 -2.58 4.93 -15.90
C ALA A 73 -4.11 5.02 -16.06
N MET A 74 -4.82 5.61 -15.09
CA MET A 74 -6.26 5.93 -15.21
C MET A 74 -6.58 6.85 -16.40
N ASN A 75 -5.63 7.70 -16.80
CA ASN A 75 -5.76 8.62 -17.93
C ASN A 75 -5.23 8.02 -19.25
N GLN A 76 -5.07 6.69 -19.33
CA GLN A 76 -4.56 5.94 -20.48
C GLN A 76 -3.15 6.36 -20.95
N SER A 77 -2.37 7.01 -20.07
CA SER A 77 -1.03 7.50 -20.41
C SER A 77 0.07 6.47 -20.12
N VAL A 78 -0.25 5.43 -19.34
CA VAL A 78 0.64 4.33 -18.94
C VAL A 78 -0.17 3.03 -18.87
N THR A 79 0.43 1.90 -19.22
CA THR A 79 -0.20 0.57 -19.07
C THR A 79 -0.24 0.15 -17.61
N LEU A 80 -1.44 -0.20 -17.10
CA LEU A 80 -1.65 -0.62 -15.72
C LEU A 80 -0.74 -1.78 -15.30
N SER A 81 -0.56 -2.77 -16.18
CA SER A 81 0.25 -3.96 -15.93
C SER A 81 1.65 -3.65 -15.36
N LYS A 82 2.33 -2.63 -15.90
CA LYS A 82 3.66 -2.24 -15.41
C LYS A 82 3.58 -1.66 -13.99
N VAL A 83 2.61 -0.78 -13.74
CA VAL A 83 2.40 -0.18 -12.42
C VAL A 83 2.06 -1.29 -11.43
N THR A 84 1.17 -2.22 -11.78
CA THR A 84 0.79 -3.35 -10.93
C THR A 84 1.99 -4.24 -10.58
N ASP A 85 2.90 -4.48 -11.53
CA ASP A 85 4.12 -5.25 -11.29
C ASP A 85 5.07 -4.56 -10.30
N ASP A 86 5.28 -3.26 -10.46
CA ASP A 86 6.17 -2.48 -9.62
C ASP A 86 5.55 -2.26 -8.23
N SER A 87 4.25 -1.94 -8.16
CA SER A 87 3.44 -1.91 -6.93
C SER A 87 3.52 -3.24 -6.18
N TYR A 88 3.49 -4.37 -6.88
CA TYR A 88 3.59 -5.69 -6.23
C TYR A 88 4.95 -5.91 -5.56
N LYS A 89 6.04 -5.58 -6.25
CA LYS A 89 7.40 -5.71 -5.71
C LYS A 89 7.61 -4.78 -4.51
N ALA A 90 7.19 -3.51 -4.63
CA ALA A 90 7.25 -2.53 -3.56
C ALA A 90 6.42 -2.96 -2.34
N THR A 91 5.20 -3.47 -2.57
CA THR A 91 4.31 -3.94 -1.50
C THR A 91 4.86 -5.17 -0.80
N LEU A 92 5.52 -6.08 -1.53
CA LEU A 92 6.20 -7.21 -0.93
C LEU A 92 7.37 -6.75 -0.04
N ALA A 93 8.14 -5.76 -0.50
CA ALA A 93 9.27 -5.22 0.25
C ALA A 93 8.82 -4.48 1.52
N ILE A 94 7.84 -3.57 1.43
CA ILE A 94 7.32 -2.86 2.61
C ILE A 94 6.58 -3.80 3.56
N GLY A 95 5.95 -4.87 3.05
CA GLY A 95 5.34 -5.91 3.87
C GLY A 95 6.37 -6.58 4.78
N LYS A 96 7.52 -7.00 4.23
CA LYS A 96 8.63 -7.55 5.02
C LYS A 96 9.20 -6.54 6.01
N PHE A 97 9.32 -5.28 5.61
CA PHE A 97 9.76 -4.20 6.50
C PHE A 97 8.80 -4.04 7.69
N LYS A 98 7.49 -4.03 7.45
CA LYS A 98 6.45 -3.95 8.48
C LYS A 98 6.42 -5.19 9.39
N GLU A 99 6.66 -6.37 8.83
CA GLU A 99 6.79 -7.62 9.59
C GLU A 99 7.98 -7.56 10.55
N GLN A 100 9.17 -7.24 10.03
CA GLN A 100 10.38 -7.09 10.83
C GLN A 100 10.23 -5.97 11.88
N GLY A 101 9.64 -4.84 11.50
CA GLY A 101 9.33 -3.75 12.41
C GLY A 101 8.40 -4.19 13.53
N THR A 102 7.34 -4.94 13.23
CA THR A 102 6.39 -5.45 14.23
C THR A 102 7.08 -6.41 15.20
N VAL A 103 7.92 -7.32 14.70
CA VAL A 103 8.73 -8.21 15.56
C VAL A 103 9.68 -7.40 16.44
N GLY A 104 10.39 -6.41 15.88
CA GLY A 104 11.30 -5.56 16.65
C GLY A 104 10.60 -4.74 17.74
N LEU A 105 9.37 -4.29 17.50
CA LEU A 105 8.53 -3.62 18.51
C LEU A 105 8.13 -4.58 19.64
N LEU A 106 7.71 -5.81 19.30
CA LEU A 106 7.33 -6.84 20.28
C LEU A 106 8.52 -7.30 21.14
N GLU A 107 9.72 -7.32 20.56
CA GLU A 107 10.96 -7.70 21.25
C GLU A 107 11.62 -6.52 21.98
N CYS A 108 11.01 -5.32 21.98
CA CYS A 108 11.57 -4.09 22.55
C CYS A 108 12.95 -3.72 21.99
N LYS A 109 13.23 -4.06 20.72
CA LYS A 109 14.49 -3.77 20.02
C LYS A 109 14.48 -2.46 19.23
N ILE A 110 13.30 -1.89 18.98
CA ILE A 110 13.11 -0.64 18.25
C ILE A 110 12.60 0.42 19.22
N LYS A 111 13.27 1.56 19.29
CA LYS A 111 12.80 2.73 20.04
C LYS A 111 11.78 3.49 19.20
N SER A 112 10.58 3.65 19.72
CA SER A 112 9.52 4.38 19.04
C SER A 112 8.38 4.70 20.01
N ILE A 113 7.43 5.49 19.53
CA ILE A 113 6.10 5.63 20.15
C ILE A 113 5.03 4.82 19.39
N ILE A 114 5.46 3.82 18.59
CA ILE A 114 4.58 2.97 17.80
C ILE A 114 3.98 1.89 18.71
N VAL A 115 2.66 1.83 18.77
CA VAL A 115 1.95 0.73 19.45
C VAL A 115 2.09 -0.55 18.61
N PRO A 116 2.50 -1.71 19.16
CA PRO A 116 2.68 -2.94 18.36
C PRO A 116 1.46 -3.34 17.54
N LEU A 117 0.24 -3.08 18.04
CA LEU A 117 -1.01 -3.30 17.31
C LEU A 117 -1.10 -2.48 16.01
N LEU A 118 -0.53 -1.26 15.97
CA LEU A 118 -0.43 -0.45 14.77
C LEU A 118 0.52 -1.09 13.75
N GLY A 119 1.64 -1.67 14.21
CA GLY A 119 2.56 -2.43 13.36
C GLY A 119 1.88 -3.62 12.67
N ASP A 120 1.14 -4.42 13.43
CA ASP A 120 0.32 -5.52 12.89
C ASP A 120 -0.76 -5.02 11.91
N HIS A 121 -1.46 -3.94 12.27
CA HIS A 121 -2.52 -3.37 11.44
C HIS A 121 -2.03 -3.01 10.03
N ILE A 122 -0.95 -2.24 9.91
CA ILE A 122 -0.43 -1.84 8.60
C ILE A 122 0.21 -2.97 7.82
N LEU A 123 0.65 -4.04 8.51
CA LEU A 123 1.11 -5.27 7.88
C LEU A 123 -0.07 -6.03 7.25
N ARG A 124 -1.20 -6.14 7.96
CA ARG A 124 -2.42 -6.76 7.41
C ARG A 124 -2.94 -6.01 6.19
N GLU A 125 -2.85 -4.69 6.18
CA GLU A 125 -3.22 -3.87 5.02
C GLU A 125 -2.27 -4.09 3.83
N ALA A 126 -0.95 -4.17 4.05
CA ALA A 126 -0.01 -4.54 2.99
C ALA A 126 -0.28 -5.94 2.43
N ASN A 127 -0.61 -6.90 3.29
CA ASN A 127 -0.97 -8.26 2.88
C ASN A 127 -2.30 -8.31 2.11
N HIS A 128 -3.26 -7.45 2.47
CA HIS A 128 -4.49 -7.29 1.71
C HIS A 128 -4.21 -6.75 0.31
N TYR A 129 -3.40 -5.69 0.23
CA TYR A 129 -3.03 -5.10 -1.05
C TYR A 129 -2.29 -6.09 -1.97
N LEU A 130 -1.38 -6.91 -1.43
CA LEU A 130 -0.74 -8.00 -2.20
C LEU A 130 -1.74 -8.98 -2.82
N ARG A 131 -2.87 -9.26 -2.16
CA ARG A 131 -3.92 -10.13 -2.71
C ARG A 131 -4.66 -9.46 -3.85
N LEU A 132 -4.95 -8.16 -3.72
CA LEU A 132 -5.57 -7.36 -4.78
C LEU A 132 -4.69 -7.30 -6.02
N LEU A 133 -3.40 -6.97 -5.87
CA LEU A 133 -2.45 -6.91 -6.99
C LEU A 133 -2.35 -8.25 -7.75
N LYS A 134 -2.43 -9.39 -7.06
CA LYS A 134 -2.50 -10.72 -7.70
C LYS A 134 -3.80 -10.97 -8.46
N ILE A 135 -4.90 -10.35 -8.07
CA ILE A 135 -6.16 -10.39 -8.81
C ILE A 135 -6.01 -9.53 -10.07
N PHE A 136 -5.51 -8.30 -9.94
CA PHE A 136 -5.36 -7.36 -11.06
C PHE A 136 -4.41 -7.86 -12.15
N LYS A 137 -3.29 -8.50 -11.77
CA LYS A 137 -2.40 -9.15 -12.75
C LYS A 137 -3.12 -10.19 -13.60
N ARG A 138 -3.99 -11.00 -13.00
CA ARG A 138 -4.76 -12.03 -13.74
C ARG A 138 -5.82 -11.43 -14.64
N VAL A 139 -6.39 -10.27 -14.28
CA VAL A 139 -7.34 -9.55 -15.15
C VAL A 139 -6.64 -9.07 -16.42
N GLY A 140 -5.43 -8.51 -16.30
CA GLY A 140 -4.66 -8.04 -17.45
C GLY A 140 -4.03 -9.14 -18.33
N GLU A 141 -4.09 -10.41 -17.92
CA GLU A 141 -3.64 -11.58 -18.71
C GLU A 141 -4.78 -12.23 -19.53
N LEU A 142 -6.03 -11.78 -19.33
CA LEU A 142 -7.22 -12.34 -19.99
C LEU A 142 -7.65 -11.55 -21.24
N GLU A 143 -6.88 -10.52 -21.63
CA GLU A 143 -6.99 -9.78 -22.90
C GLU A 143 -5.92 -10.24 -23.89
#